data_AF-A0A0G1P6J6-F1
#
_entry.id   AF-A0A0G1P6J6-F1
#
_cell.length_a   1.000
_cell.length_b   1.000
_cell.length_c   1.000
_cell.angle_alpha   90.00
_cell.angle_beta   90.00
_cell.angle_gamma   90.00
#
_symmetry.space_group_name_H-M   'P 1'
#
loop_
_entity.id
_entity.type
_entity.pdbx_description
1 polymer ?
#
loop_
_entity_poly.entity_id
_entity_poly.type
_entity_poly.pdbx_seq_one_letter_code
_entity_poly.pdbx_strand_id
1 'polypeptide(L)'
;TGSSWIPKRMHRKGDKFAVLRESAPEADGLSSHRIEEMMQRESYIVQGKLEIFEQVAIYLLERYGEKGLEERLAHFEVSWEEQYAKHGPELILALGEMTDTQMESPFVNHRGYINKKVAKEAIRQVRIRGKNQ
;
A
#
# COMPACT_ATOMS: atom_id res chain seq x y z
N THR A 1 -1.52 21.28 27.51
CA THR A 1 -2.20 21.76 26.29
C THR A 1 -1.65 20.98 25.11
N GLY A 2 -2.29 19.86 24.75
CA GLY A 2 -1.81 18.98 23.68
C GLY A 2 -2.91 18.79 22.65
N SER A 3 -2.78 19.45 21.50
CA SER A 3 -3.74 19.37 20.40
C SER A 3 -3.63 18.02 19.70
N SER A 4 -4.72 17.25 19.75
CA SER A 4 -4.96 16.06 18.93
C SER A 4 -5.03 16.46 17.45
N TRP A 5 -4.17 15.84 16.62
CA TRP A 5 -4.12 16.04 15.16
C TRP A 5 -5.23 15.31 14.38
N ILE A 6 -6.27 14.81 15.06
CA ILE A 6 -7.36 14.08 14.42
C ILE A 6 -8.44 15.08 13.98
N PRO A 7 -8.77 15.20 12.69
CA PRO A 7 -9.86 16.06 12.25
C PRO A 7 -11.20 15.54 12.79
N LYS A 8 -11.69 16.15 13.88
CA LYS A 8 -13.07 16.02 14.33
C LYS A 8 -13.99 16.79 13.36
N ARG A 9 -14.50 16.14 12.32
CA ARG A 9 -15.72 16.59 11.64
C ARG A 9 -16.63 15.44 11.20
N MET A 10 -17.79 15.43 11.86
CA MET A 10 -19.12 15.10 11.34
C MET A 10 -19.42 13.65 10.94
N HIS A 11 -19.99 12.94 11.91
CA HIS A 11 -21.11 12.04 11.63
C HIS A 11 -22.22 12.83 10.91
N ARG A 12 -22.37 12.62 9.60
CA ARG A 12 -23.69 12.56 8.97
C ARG A 12 -23.90 11.11 8.53
N LYS A 13 -24.92 10.48 9.11
CA LYS A 13 -25.56 9.28 8.58
C LYS A 13 -26.03 9.60 7.16
N GLY A 14 -25.70 8.71 6.22
CA GLY A 14 -26.01 8.88 4.81
C GLY A 14 -24.72 8.72 4.01
N ASP A 15 -24.58 7.52 3.44
CA ASP A 15 -23.59 7.08 2.46
C ASP A 15 -22.58 8.14 1.97
N LYS A 16 -21.34 8.04 2.44
CA LYS A 16 -20.25 8.97 2.09
C LYS A 16 -19.83 8.88 0.62
N PHE A 17 -20.36 7.91 -0.11
CA PHE A 17 -20.14 7.71 -1.55
C PHE A 17 -21.30 8.24 -2.40
N ALA A 18 -22.41 8.71 -1.80
CA ALA A 18 -23.54 9.28 -2.54
C ALA A 18 -23.13 10.50 -3.38
N VAL A 19 -22.25 11.34 -2.83
CA VAL A 19 -21.74 12.53 -3.54
C VAL A 19 -20.86 12.14 -4.74
N LEU A 20 -20.11 11.03 -4.67
CA LEU A 20 -19.31 10.54 -5.80
C LEU A 20 -20.21 9.92 -6.90
N ARG A 21 -21.35 9.33 -6.51
CA ARG A 21 -22.34 8.76 -7.43
C ARG A 21 -23.12 9.82 -8.23
N GLU A 22 -23.41 10.95 -7.60
CA GLU A 22 -24.13 12.08 -8.23
C GLU A 22 -23.21 13.03 -9.01
N SER A 23 -21.90 13.02 -8.73
CA SER A 23 -20.92 13.90 -9.39
C SER A 23 -20.24 13.27 -10.60
N ALA A 24 -20.54 12.01 -10.94
CA ALA A 24 -20.06 11.42 -12.17
C ALA A 24 -20.76 12.16 -13.33
N PRO A 25 -20.03 12.96 -14.13
CA PRO A 25 -20.59 13.36 -15.41
C PRO A 25 -20.91 12.06 -16.14
N GLU A 26 -22.00 12.04 -16.91
CA GLU A 26 -22.17 11.06 -17.98
C GLU A 26 -21.05 11.27 -19.01
N ALA A 27 -19.83 10.93 -18.63
CA ALA A 27 -18.65 10.90 -19.46
C ALA A 27 -18.57 9.46 -19.97
N ASP A 28 -19.07 9.26 -21.20
CA ASP A 28 -18.79 8.12 -22.05
C ASP A 28 -18.58 6.77 -21.34
N GLY A 29 -19.69 6.11 -20.97
CA GLY A 29 -19.79 4.65 -21.11
C GLY A 29 -19.12 3.75 -20.06
N LEU A 30 -18.85 4.21 -18.84
CA LEU A 30 -18.47 3.31 -17.74
C LEU A 30 -19.72 2.84 -16.99
N SER A 31 -20.09 1.56 -17.15
CA SER A 31 -21.23 0.98 -16.43
C SER A 31 -21.03 1.06 -14.90
N SER A 32 -22.12 1.17 -14.14
CA SER A 32 -22.07 1.21 -12.66
C SER A 32 -21.26 0.06 -12.06
N HIS A 33 -21.28 -1.10 -12.72
CA HIS A 33 -20.48 -2.27 -12.36
C HIS A 33 -18.97 -2.01 -12.50
N ARG A 34 -18.55 -1.35 -13.57
CA ARG A 34 -17.14 -1.02 -13.81
C ARG A 34 -16.62 0.05 -12.83
N ILE A 35 -17.48 0.98 -12.41
CA ILE A 35 -17.15 1.93 -11.34
C ILE A 35 -16.95 1.18 -10.02
N GLU A 36 -17.82 0.22 -9.70
CA GLU A 36 -17.70 -0.60 -8.49
C GLU A 36 -16.43 -1.46 -8.50
N GLU A 37 -16.08 -2.08 -9.62
CA GLU A 37 -14.81 -2.81 -9.79
C GLU A 37 -13.58 -1.90 -9.59
N MET A 38 -13.62 -0.68 -10.13
CA MET A 38 -12.54 0.29 -9.94
C MET A 38 -12.39 0.68 -8.46
N MET A 39 -13.49 0.98 -7.77
CA MET A 39 -13.48 1.32 -6.35
C MET A 39 -12.97 0.17 -5.48
N GLN A 40 -13.39 -1.05 -5.76
CA GLN A 40 -12.89 -2.24 -5.06
C GLN A 40 -11.39 -2.44 -5.28
N ARG A 41 -10.92 -2.24 -6.50
CA ARG A 41 -9.49 -2.32 -6.84
C ARG A 41 -8.67 -1.25 -6.11
N GLU A 42 -9.15 -0.02 -6.06
CA GLU A 42 -8.49 1.06 -5.30
C GLU A 42 -8.45 0.75 -3.80
N SER A 43 -9.56 0.25 -3.23
CA SER A 43 -9.63 -0.16 -1.83
C SER A 43 -8.59 -1.24 -1.52
N TYR A 44 -8.45 -2.24 -2.39
CA TYR A 44 -7.45 -3.30 -2.25
C TYR A 44 -6.02 -2.75 -2.28
N ILE A 45 -5.74 -1.83 -3.21
CA ILE A 45 -4.41 -1.20 -3.34
C ILE A 45 -4.06 -0.41 -2.08
N VAL A 46 -4.99 0.39 -1.56
CA VAL A 46 -4.78 1.19 -0.37
C VAL A 46 -4.57 0.30 0.86
N GLN A 47 -5.42 -0.72 1.03
CA GLN A 47 -5.30 -1.64 2.15
C GLN A 47 -3.97 -2.40 2.14
N GLY A 48 -3.59 -2.98 1.00
CA GLY A 48 -2.33 -3.70 0.89
C GLY A 48 -1.10 -2.80 1.12
N LYS A 49 -1.14 -1.54 0.68
CA LYS A 49 -0.09 -0.56 1.02
C LYS A 49 0.00 -0.36 2.54
N LEU A 50 -1.12 -0.14 3.22
CA LEU A 50 -1.13 0.09 4.67
C LEU A 50 -0.57 -1.09 5.45
N GLU A 51 -1.01 -2.32 5.12
CA GLU A 51 -0.55 -3.55 5.77
C GLU A 51 0.97 -3.73 5.62
N ILE A 52 1.51 -3.50 4.41
CA ILE A 52 2.96 -3.58 4.18
C ILE A 52 3.71 -2.51 4.98
N PHE A 53 3.21 -1.27 5.03
CA PHE A 53 3.85 -0.19 5.78
C PHE A 53 3.88 -0.48 7.29
N GLU A 54 2.79 -1.03 7.84
CA GLU A 54 2.70 -1.42 9.24
C GLU A 54 3.72 -2.51 9.58
N GLN A 55 3.81 -3.56 8.75
CA GLN A 55 4.78 -4.65 8.96
C GLN A 55 6.22 -4.16 8.87
N VAL A 56 6.52 -3.24 7.95
CA VAL A 56 7.85 -2.62 7.86
C VAL A 56 8.15 -1.75 9.09
N ALA A 57 7.16 -1.01 9.60
CA ALA A 57 7.34 -0.22 10.82
C ALA A 57 7.65 -1.10 12.03
N ILE A 58 6.90 -2.20 12.19
CA ILE A 58 7.14 -3.20 13.25
C ILE A 58 8.56 -3.77 13.11
N TYR A 59 8.92 -4.26 11.92
CA TYR A 59 10.25 -4.81 11.67
C TYR A 59 11.38 -3.82 12.01
N LEU A 60 11.27 -2.58 11.54
CA LEU A 60 12.30 -1.56 11.77
C LEU A 60 12.40 -1.18 13.25
N LEU A 61 11.27 -1.09 13.95
CA LEU A 61 11.20 -0.81 15.37
C LEU A 61 11.82 -1.94 16.19
N GLU A 62 11.42 -3.19 15.95
CA GLU A 62 11.91 -4.37 16.67
C GLU A 62 13.40 -4.59 16.46
N ARG A 63 13.90 -4.37 15.23
CA ARG A 63 15.29 -4.70 14.87
C ARG A 63 16.28 -3.59 15.17
N TYR A 64 15.89 -2.33 15.00
CA TYR A 64 16.80 -1.17 15.07
C TYR A 64 16.40 -0.12 16.11
N GLY A 65 15.27 -0.31 16.79
CA GLY A 65 14.75 0.59 17.80
C GLY A 65 14.13 1.87 17.24
N GLU A 66 13.51 2.63 18.15
CA GLU A 66 12.78 3.86 17.86
C GLU A 66 13.67 4.98 17.30
N LYS A 67 14.95 5.01 17.71
CA LYS A 67 15.89 6.04 17.24
C LYS A 67 16.12 5.91 15.73
N GLY A 68 15.69 6.94 14.99
CA GLY A 68 15.78 7.00 13.54
C GLY A 68 14.67 6.23 12.81
N LEU A 69 13.63 5.76 13.51
CA LEU A 69 12.52 5.04 12.88
C LEU A 69 11.80 5.91 11.84
N GLU A 70 11.48 7.17 12.17
CA GLU A 70 10.83 8.10 11.24
C GLU A 70 11.63 8.30 9.95
N GLU A 71 12.95 8.48 10.07
CA GLU A 71 13.84 8.61 8.90
C GLU A 71 13.83 7.35 8.03
N ARG A 72 13.87 6.16 8.64
CA ARG A 72 13.79 4.89 7.91
C ARG A 72 12.43 4.71 7.22
N LEU A 73 11.33 5.12 7.87
CA LEU A 73 10.00 5.07 7.26
C LEU A 73 9.87 6.06 6.11
N ALA A 74 10.46 7.24 6.20
CA ALA A 74 10.53 8.19 5.09
C ALA A 74 11.33 7.62 3.91
N HIS A 75 12.46 6.95 4.17
CA HIS A 75 13.21 6.23 3.13
C HIS A 75 12.40 5.10 2.50
N PHE A 76 11.60 4.39 3.31
CA PHE A 76 10.72 3.35 2.83
C PHE A 76 9.68 3.91 1.86
N GLU A 77 9.01 4.99 2.25
CA GLU A 77 8.02 5.69 1.43
C GLU A 77 8.60 6.13 0.08
N VAL A 78 9.76 6.79 0.08
CA VAL A 78 10.43 7.21 -1.16
C VAL A 78 10.74 6.01 -2.06
N SER A 79 11.31 4.95 -1.47
CA SER A 79 11.65 3.74 -2.24
C SER A 79 10.42 2.97 -2.72
N TRP A 80 9.31 3.03 -1.98
CA TRP A 80 8.02 2.48 -2.37
C TRP A 80 7.49 3.18 -3.61
N GLU A 81 7.41 4.52 -3.60
CA GLU A 81 6.89 5.28 -4.74
C GLU A 81 7.71 5.02 -6.01
N GLU A 82 9.04 4.92 -5.90
CA GLU A 82 9.91 4.52 -7.01
C GLU A 82 9.57 3.13 -7.57
N GLN A 83 9.37 2.13 -6.70
CA GLN A 83 9.07 0.77 -7.14
C GLN A 83 7.62 0.66 -7.65
N TYR A 84 6.67 1.33 -7.01
CA TYR A 84 5.26 1.28 -7.38
C TYR A 84 5.02 1.95 -8.74
N ALA A 85 5.67 3.09 -9.02
CA ALA A 85 5.62 3.72 -10.34
C ALA A 85 6.10 2.78 -11.48
N LYS A 86 7.01 1.85 -11.16
CA LYS A 86 7.57 0.92 -12.14
C LYS A 86 6.80 -0.40 -12.27
N HIS A 87 6.25 -0.90 -11.17
CA HIS A 87 5.69 -2.25 -11.08
C HIS A 87 4.18 -2.28 -10.82
N GLY A 88 3.60 -1.16 -10.39
CA GLY A 88 2.18 -1.03 -10.11
C GLY A 88 1.69 -2.00 -9.03
N PRO A 89 0.43 -2.46 -9.12
CA PRO A 89 -0.18 -3.35 -8.13
C PRO A 89 0.53 -4.69 -7.91
N GLU A 90 1.34 -5.16 -8.86
CA GLU A 90 2.14 -6.39 -8.68
C GLU A 90 3.14 -6.28 -7.54
N LEU A 91 3.58 -5.06 -7.22
CA LEU A 91 4.45 -4.80 -6.06
C LEU A 91 3.73 -5.13 -4.75
N ILE A 92 2.43 -4.80 -4.65
CA ILE A 92 1.63 -5.05 -3.44
C ILE A 92 1.51 -6.55 -3.21
N LEU A 93 1.17 -7.31 -4.25
CA LEU A 93 1.11 -8.78 -4.18
C LEU A 93 2.46 -9.37 -3.76
N ALA A 94 3.53 -8.95 -4.43
CA ALA A 94 4.87 -9.48 -4.17
C ALA A 94 5.35 -9.20 -2.75
N LEU A 95 5.18 -7.97 -2.27
CA LEU A 95 5.67 -7.58 -0.94
C LEU A 95 4.72 -8.03 0.17
N GLY A 96 3.41 -8.13 -0.07
CA GLY A 96 2.44 -8.68 0.88
C GLY A 96 2.74 -10.15 1.21
N GLU A 97 3.01 -10.98 0.21
CA GLU A 97 3.43 -12.38 0.44
C GLU A 97 4.73 -12.48 1.26
N MET A 98 5.64 -11.51 1.08
CA MET A 98 6.88 -11.44 1.83
C MET A 98 6.69 -10.98 3.28
N THR A 99 5.70 -10.14 3.57
CA THR A 99 5.36 -9.76 4.94
C THR A 99 4.64 -10.89 5.68
N ASP A 100 3.84 -11.69 4.98
CA ASP A 100 3.08 -12.81 5.57
C ASP A 100 3.97 -13.98 6.03
N THR A 101 5.15 -14.15 5.44
CA THR A 101 6.02 -15.31 5.68
C THR A 101 7.00 -15.14 6.85
N GLN A 102 6.75 -14.17 7.75
CA GLN A 102 7.67 -13.66 8.76
C GLN A 102 8.91 -13.03 8.11
N MET A 103 9.21 -11.77 8.45
CA MET A 103 10.31 -10.99 7.85
C MET A 103 11.72 -11.47 8.27
N GLU A 104 12.02 -12.77 8.15
CA GLU A 104 13.34 -13.35 8.44
C GLU A 104 14.43 -12.82 7.48
N SER A 105 14.05 -12.52 6.24
CA SER A 105 14.89 -11.84 5.23
C SER A 105 14.11 -10.70 4.58
N PRO A 106 14.08 -9.52 5.22
CA PRO A 106 13.20 -8.44 4.81
C PRO A 106 13.67 -7.85 3.49
N PHE A 107 12.72 -7.56 2.62
CA PHE A 107 12.95 -6.74 1.44
C PHE A 107 13.28 -5.27 1.82
N VAL A 108 13.40 -4.93 3.09
CA VAL A 108 13.77 -3.60 3.60
C VAL A 108 15.11 -3.69 4.32
N ASN A 109 16.04 -2.80 4.00
CA ASN A 109 17.35 -2.75 4.64
C ASN A 109 17.34 -1.92 5.95
N HIS A 110 18.46 -1.93 6.67
CA HIS A 110 18.62 -1.19 7.94
C HIS A 110 18.43 0.33 7.85
N ARG A 111 18.45 0.91 6.64
CA ARG A 111 18.19 2.34 6.39
C ARG A 111 16.73 2.60 6.02
N GLY A 112 15.90 1.57 5.91
CA GLY A 112 14.50 1.68 5.51
C GLY A 112 14.23 1.60 4.02
N TYR A 113 15.24 1.40 3.16
CA TYR A 113 15.01 1.32 1.72
C TYR A 113 14.62 -0.10 1.28
N ILE A 114 13.71 -0.20 0.30
CA ILE A 114 13.42 -1.45 -0.39
C ILE A 114 14.68 -1.98 -1.11
N ASN A 115 15.04 -3.23 -0.83
CA ASN A 115 16.02 -4.00 -1.56
C ASN A 115 15.48 -4.37 -2.94
N LYS A 116 15.87 -3.57 -3.93
CA LYS A 116 15.42 -3.67 -5.33
C LYS A 116 15.64 -5.07 -5.94
N LYS A 117 16.68 -5.81 -5.52
CA LYS A 117 16.94 -7.17 -6.05
C LYS A 117 15.89 -8.16 -5.55
N VAL A 118 15.59 -8.09 -4.25
CA VAL A 118 14.61 -8.97 -3.60
C VAL A 118 13.21 -8.67 -4.12
N ALA A 119 12.81 -7.40 -4.16
CA ALA A 119 11.51 -6.99 -4.71
C ALA A 119 11.33 -7.42 -6.17
N LYS A 120 12.38 -7.26 -7.00
CA LYS A 120 12.34 -7.67 -8.41
C LYS A 120 12.13 -9.18 -8.57
N GLU A 121 12.77 -10.00 -7.73
CA GLU A 121 12.60 -11.45 -7.79
C GLU A 121 11.20 -11.87 -7.31
N ALA A 122 10.69 -11.29 -6.23
CA ALA A 122 9.34 -11.55 -5.76
C ALA A 122 8.28 -11.20 -6.82
N ILE A 123 8.41 -10.03 -7.47
CA ILE A 123 7.55 -9.63 -8.59
C ILE A 123 7.67 -10.61 -9.76
N ARG A 124 8.87 -11.11 -10.06
CA ARG A 124 9.06 -12.13 -11.11
C ARG A 124 8.28 -13.40 -10.80
N GLN A 125 8.28 -13.85 -9.53
CA GLN A 125 7.53 -15.04 -9.10
C GLN A 125 6.02 -14.83 -9.22
N VAL A 126 5.50 -13.67 -8.78
CA VAL A 126 4.08 -13.30 -8.98
C VAL A 126 3.69 -13.38 -10.45
N ARG A 127 4.50 -12.80 -11.35
CA ARG A 127 4.24 -12.82 -12.79
C ARG A 127 4.28 -14.21 -13.40
N ILE A 128 5.17 -15.08 -12.94
CA ILE A 128 5.24 -16.47 -13.42
C ILE A 128 3.97 -17.22 -13.00
N ARG A 129 3.53 -17.08 -11.75
CA ARG A 129 2.30 -17.73 -11.27
C ARG A 129 1.06 -17.24 -12.02
N GLY A 130 0.94 -15.93 -12.24
CA GLY A 130 -0.18 -15.35 -12.99
C GLY A 130 -0.22 -15.71 -14.48
N LYS A 131 0.88 -16.22 -15.06
CA LYS A 131 0.92 -16.75 -16.44
C LYS A 131 0.55 -18.24 -16.52
N ASN A 132 0.62 -18.95 -15.40
CA ASN A 132 0.34 -20.38 -15.31
C ASN A 132 -1.08 -20.66 -14.80
N GLN A 133 -1.89 -19.61 -14.62
CA GLN A 133 -3.32 -19.64 -14.33
C GLN A 133 -4.09 -19.20 -15.59
#